data_AF-A0A8C2RT76-F1
#
_entry.id   AF-A0A8C2RT76-F1
#
_cell.length_a   1.000
_cell.length_b   1.000
_cell.length_c   1.000
_cell.angle_alpha   90.00
_cell.angle_beta   90.00
_cell.angle_gamma   90.00
#
_symmetry.space_group_name_H-M   'P 1'
#
loop_
_entity.id
_entity.type
_entity.pdbx_description
1 polymer ?
#
loop_
_entity_poly.entity_id
_entity_poly.type
_entity_poly.pdbx_seq_one_letter_code
_entity_poly.pdbx_strand_id
1 'polypeptide(L)'
;MEDRRGPGISSFAKKLNEIHVYMTACMERARKVIPSIQHTETPVYLGATAGMRLLRMENKQMADKILTVVASSISKYPFDFQGARIISGQEEGAYGWITVNYLLGKFTQKLSWFNLKPSKDDTQETYGALDLGGASTQITFVPRNETTESPDNNLYFRLYGKNYNVYTHSFLCYGKDQALFQKLALGLQGTNGIIREPCFHSGYRRKVKMSVFNEGFCTKRYELNSSFYPLFDVDIHGTGRFQQCQQSIIQLFNTSYCPYSSCSFNGVFLPPLQGQFGAFSAFYYVMEFFNFTSQESTSVEKLTEKLEEFCAQRWEEVEKNFDDVKEKYLSEYCFSGTYILVLLLNGYHFTAESWKNIHFMNKVRSTSVGWTLGYMLNLTNKIPAEQPLSAPLPHSTYVFLMVLFSLILLAVIIVGIVVFHKPSYLWKDVV
;
A
#
# COMPACT_ATOMS: atom_id res chain seq x y z
N MET A 1 14.79 4.16 10.42
CA MET A 1 13.66 4.99 9.94
C MET A 1 14.13 5.89 8.81
N GLU A 2 13.39 5.97 7.71
CA GLU A 2 13.58 7.02 6.71
C GLU A 2 13.34 8.37 7.39
N ASP A 3 14.28 9.32 7.31
CA ASP A 3 14.21 10.61 8.01
C ASP A 3 13.09 11.49 7.42
N ARG A 4 11.84 11.19 7.80
CA ARG A 4 10.65 11.97 7.46
C ARG A 4 10.68 13.25 8.30
N ARG A 5 11.16 14.33 7.69
CA ARG A 5 11.11 15.67 8.29
C ARG A 5 9.80 16.34 7.93
N GLY A 6 9.10 16.83 8.95
CA GLY A 6 7.92 17.67 8.79
C GLY A 6 6.63 16.95 8.36
N PRO A 7 5.52 17.70 8.28
CA PRO A 7 4.20 17.21 7.89
C PRO A 7 3.99 17.13 6.37
N GLY A 8 2.89 16.51 5.93
CA GLY A 8 2.50 16.50 4.51
C GLY A 8 2.12 17.89 3.98
N ILE A 9 2.17 18.09 2.65
CA ILE A 9 1.99 19.40 2.01
C ILE A 9 0.66 20.11 2.35
N SER A 10 -0.40 19.38 2.72
CA SER A 10 -1.68 19.99 3.12
C SER A 10 -1.59 20.84 4.38
N SER A 11 -0.60 20.61 5.26
CA SER A 11 -0.41 21.44 6.46
C SER A 11 0.16 22.83 6.17
N PHE A 12 0.59 23.10 4.94
CA PHE A 12 1.17 24.37 4.52
C PHE A 12 0.11 25.38 4.04
N ALA A 13 -1.18 25.09 4.24
CA ALA A 13 -2.29 25.99 3.88
C ALA A 13 -2.16 27.42 4.43
N LYS A 14 -1.50 27.61 5.59
CA LYS A 14 -1.25 28.93 6.21
C LYS A 14 0.20 29.42 6.02
N LYS A 15 1.05 28.67 5.29
CA LYS A 15 2.52 28.83 5.23
C LYS A 15 3.08 28.48 3.83
N LEU A 16 2.43 28.96 2.77
CA LEU A 16 2.76 28.58 1.38
C LEU A 16 4.22 28.87 1.00
N ASN A 17 4.80 29.94 1.53
CA ASN A 17 6.19 30.34 1.31
C ASN A 17 7.22 29.32 1.84
N GLU A 18 6.85 28.49 2.82
CA GLU A 18 7.75 27.48 3.40
C GLU A 18 7.89 26.22 2.51
N ILE A 19 6.98 26.00 1.54
CA ILE A 19 6.96 24.80 0.69
C ILE A 19 8.25 24.65 -0.12
N HIS A 20 8.76 25.73 -0.70
CA HIS A 20 10.00 25.71 -1.48
C HIS A 20 11.18 25.18 -0.65
N VAL A 21 11.34 25.70 0.57
CA VAL A 21 12.41 25.31 1.49
C VAL A 21 12.21 23.87 1.93
N TYR A 22 10.97 23.49 2.25
CA TYR A 22 10.60 22.14 2.66
C TYR A 22 11.00 21.06 1.64
N MET A 23 10.84 21.33 0.34
CA MET A 23 11.17 20.38 -0.73
C MET A 23 12.65 20.33 -1.09
N THR A 24 13.43 21.36 -0.73
CA THR A 24 14.79 21.56 -1.23
C THR A 24 15.71 20.39 -0.89
N ALA A 25 15.67 19.88 0.34
CA ALA A 25 16.56 18.81 0.78
C ALA A 25 16.42 17.52 -0.06
N CYS A 26 15.18 17.10 -0.36
CA CYS A 26 14.93 15.90 -1.14
C CYS A 26 15.24 16.10 -2.63
N MET A 27 14.89 17.25 -3.19
CA MET A 27 15.14 17.55 -4.60
C MET A 27 16.63 17.73 -4.91
N GLU A 28 17.40 18.38 -4.03
CA GLU A 28 18.86 18.46 -4.16
C GLU A 28 19.52 17.08 -4.01
N ARG A 29 18.99 16.22 -3.14
CA ARG A 29 19.48 14.84 -3.05
C ARG A 29 19.23 14.09 -4.36
N ALA A 30 18.04 14.19 -4.94
CA ALA A 30 17.73 13.58 -6.24
C ALA A 30 18.70 14.07 -7.32
N ARG A 31 18.96 15.39 -7.39
CA ARG A 31 19.90 16.00 -8.34
C ARG A 31 21.34 15.48 -8.20
N LYS A 32 21.77 15.16 -6.98
CA LYS A 32 23.10 14.60 -6.71
C LYS A 32 23.21 13.10 -7.01
N VAL A 33 22.12 12.34 -6.86
CA VAL A 33 22.10 10.89 -7.05
C VAL A 33 21.96 10.51 -8.52
N ILE A 34 21.15 11.24 -9.28
CA ILE A 34 20.92 10.98 -10.70
C ILE A 34 22.10 11.58 -11.49
N PRO A 35 22.71 10.86 -12.45
CA PRO A 35 23.76 11.40 -13.32
C PRO A 35 23.27 12.63 -14.10
N SER A 36 24.10 13.67 -14.19
CA SER A 36 23.72 14.96 -14.79
C SER A 36 23.24 14.87 -16.24
N ILE A 37 23.80 13.94 -17.02
CA ILE A 37 23.39 13.71 -18.42
C ILE A 37 21.96 13.16 -18.52
N GLN A 38 21.45 12.54 -17.46
CA GLN A 38 20.12 11.94 -17.40
C GLN A 38 19.07 12.87 -16.77
N HIS A 39 19.47 14.05 -16.30
CA HIS A 39 18.55 14.94 -15.58
C HIS A 39 17.35 15.32 -16.46
N THR A 40 17.59 15.80 -17.68
CA THR A 40 16.53 16.28 -18.59
C THR A 40 15.61 15.19 -19.13
N GLU A 41 16.01 13.92 -19.06
CA GLU A 41 15.18 12.76 -19.47
C GLU A 41 14.51 12.06 -18.30
N THR A 42 14.82 12.45 -17.05
CA THR A 42 14.25 11.80 -15.87
C THR A 42 12.90 12.45 -15.52
N PRO A 43 11.78 11.73 -15.66
CA PRO A 43 10.48 12.30 -15.37
C PRO A 43 10.24 12.39 -13.86
N VAL A 44 9.67 13.51 -13.43
CA VAL A 44 9.30 13.76 -12.02
C VAL A 44 7.81 14.04 -11.94
N TYR A 45 7.13 13.31 -11.06
CA TYR A 45 5.71 13.45 -10.79
C TYR A 45 5.49 13.68 -9.30
N LEU A 46 4.46 14.45 -8.97
CA LEU A 46 3.95 14.53 -7.60
C LEU A 46 2.49 14.08 -7.53
N GLY A 47 2.25 12.99 -6.80
CA GLY A 47 0.92 12.55 -6.42
C GLY A 47 0.64 12.90 -4.96
N ALA A 48 -0.40 13.70 -4.71
CA ALA A 48 -0.89 13.97 -3.37
C ALA A 48 -2.13 13.12 -3.07
N THR A 49 -2.26 12.64 -1.83
CA THR A 49 -3.29 11.67 -1.45
C THR A 49 -4.32 12.26 -0.48
N ALA A 50 -4.82 11.47 0.48
CA ALA A 50 -5.94 11.84 1.36
C ALA A 50 -5.81 13.17 2.08
N GLY A 51 -4.62 13.57 2.55
CA GLY A 51 -4.45 14.87 3.21
C GLY A 51 -4.82 16.06 2.31
N MET A 52 -4.46 15.99 1.02
CA MET A 52 -4.86 17.00 0.05
C MET A 52 -6.30 16.79 -0.46
N ARG A 53 -6.83 15.56 -0.45
CA ARG A 53 -8.26 15.31 -0.70
C ARG A 53 -9.13 16.02 0.35
N LEU A 54 -8.79 15.88 1.63
CA LEU A 54 -9.45 16.56 2.76
C LEU A 54 -9.38 18.08 2.58
N LEU A 55 -8.17 18.63 2.36
CA LEU A 55 -8.01 20.07 2.16
C LEU A 55 -8.81 20.57 0.94
N ARG A 56 -8.87 19.81 -0.15
CA ARG A 56 -9.66 20.21 -1.34
C ARG A 56 -11.16 20.25 -1.05
N MET A 57 -11.67 19.36 -0.21
CA MET A 57 -13.06 19.37 0.24
C MET A 57 -13.36 20.53 1.20
N GLU A 58 -12.39 20.93 2.03
CA GLU A 58 -12.52 22.09 2.92
C GLU A 58 -12.36 23.42 2.17
N ASN A 59 -11.35 23.51 1.30
CA ASN A 59 -10.97 24.72 0.58
C ASN A 59 -10.24 24.36 -0.73
N LYS A 60 -11.01 24.19 -1.81
CA LYS A 60 -10.49 23.87 -3.14
C LYS A 60 -9.43 24.86 -3.63
N GLN A 61 -9.67 26.16 -3.48
CA GLN A 61 -8.72 27.19 -3.93
C GLN A 61 -7.37 27.09 -3.21
N MET A 62 -7.37 26.77 -1.92
CA MET A 62 -6.14 26.58 -1.16
C MET A 62 -5.40 25.31 -1.60
N ALA A 63 -6.11 24.21 -1.85
CA ALA A 63 -5.50 23.00 -2.38
C ALA A 63 -4.82 23.27 -3.75
N ASP A 64 -5.49 24.00 -4.64
CA ASP A 64 -4.96 24.37 -5.96
C ASP A 64 -3.74 25.29 -5.83
N LYS A 65 -3.76 26.25 -4.90
CA LYS A 65 -2.60 27.12 -4.59
C LYS A 65 -1.40 26.30 -4.10
N ILE A 66 -1.60 25.34 -3.21
CA ILE A 66 -0.51 24.47 -2.73
C ILE A 66 0.07 23.67 -3.90
N LEU A 67 -0.75 23.04 -4.73
CA LEU A 67 -0.27 22.29 -5.90
C LEU A 67 0.51 23.20 -6.87
N THR A 68 0.06 24.44 -7.07
CA THR A 68 0.75 25.44 -7.91
C THR A 68 2.14 25.78 -7.36
N VAL A 69 2.25 26.02 -6.05
CA VAL A 69 3.54 26.32 -5.40
C VAL A 69 4.47 25.10 -5.43
N VAL A 70 3.93 23.90 -5.23
CA VAL A 70 4.67 22.64 -5.32
C VAL A 70 5.19 22.42 -6.75
N ALA A 71 4.35 22.61 -7.77
CA ALA A 71 4.74 22.52 -9.17
C ALA A 71 5.86 23.52 -9.48
N SER A 72 5.68 24.79 -9.11
CA SER A 72 6.72 25.82 -9.27
C SER A 72 8.02 25.48 -8.52
N SER A 73 7.94 24.79 -7.38
CA SER A 73 9.12 24.33 -6.63
C SER A 73 9.90 23.27 -7.38
N ILE A 74 9.20 22.25 -7.91
CA ILE A 74 9.83 21.13 -8.61
C ILE A 74 10.40 21.58 -9.95
N SER A 75 9.69 22.44 -10.69
CA SER A 75 10.14 22.95 -11.99
C SER A 75 11.44 23.77 -11.95
N LYS A 76 11.95 24.13 -10.77
CA LYS A 76 13.27 24.78 -10.61
C LYS A 76 14.45 23.80 -10.76
N TYR A 77 14.18 22.50 -10.72
CA TYR A 77 15.21 21.45 -10.82
C TYR A 77 15.35 20.98 -12.28
N PRO A 78 16.52 20.46 -12.69
CA PRO A 78 16.81 20.14 -14.10
C PRO A 78 16.15 18.83 -14.58
N PHE A 79 14.99 18.47 -14.02
CA PHE A 79 14.26 17.25 -14.36
C PHE A 79 13.09 17.53 -15.28
N ASP A 80 12.61 16.48 -15.95
CA ASP A 80 11.40 16.53 -16.76
C ASP A 80 10.16 16.50 -15.85
N PHE A 81 9.69 17.67 -15.41
CA PHE A 81 8.54 17.75 -14.51
C PHE A 81 7.22 17.56 -15.27
N GLN A 82 6.54 16.47 -14.96
CA GLN A 82 5.33 16.02 -15.64
C GLN A 82 4.02 16.43 -14.93
N GLY A 83 4.12 17.02 -13.74
CA GLY A 83 2.98 17.63 -13.05
C GLY A 83 2.77 17.19 -11.61
N ALA A 84 1.93 17.96 -10.90
CA ALA A 84 1.50 17.72 -9.54
C ALA A 84 -0.03 17.61 -9.50
N ARG A 85 -0.56 16.50 -8.96
CA ARG A 85 -2.01 16.29 -8.86
C ARG A 85 -2.42 15.58 -7.58
N ILE A 86 -3.70 15.70 -7.25
CA ILE A 86 -4.32 14.89 -6.19
C ILE A 86 -4.86 13.61 -6.84
N ILE A 87 -4.35 12.45 -6.43
CA ILE A 87 -4.82 11.15 -6.93
C ILE A 87 -6.11 10.75 -6.21
N SER A 88 -6.98 10.01 -6.91
CA SER A 88 -8.19 9.44 -6.32
C SER A 88 -7.83 8.34 -5.32
N GLY A 89 -8.77 7.98 -4.45
CA GLY A 89 -8.57 6.86 -3.53
C GLY A 89 -8.46 5.51 -4.25
N GLN A 90 -9.14 5.37 -5.37
CA GLN A 90 -9.10 4.16 -6.20
C GLN A 90 -7.76 4.03 -6.91
N GLU A 91 -7.21 5.14 -7.42
CA GLU A 91 -5.86 5.20 -7.98
C GLU A 91 -4.81 4.82 -6.94
N GLU A 92 -4.89 5.40 -5.73
CA GLU A 92 -3.98 5.08 -4.62
C GLU A 92 -3.97 3.57 -4.30
N GLY A 93 -5.14 2.95 -4.14
CA GLY A 93 -5.27 1.52 -3.89
C GLY A 93 -4.78 0.65 -5.07
N ALA A 94 -5.21 0.97 -6.29
CA ALA A 94 -4.85 0.22 -7.49
C ALA A 94 -3.34 0.25 -7.78
N TYR A 95 -2.71 1.42 -7.66
CA TYR A 95 -1.26 1.52 -7.85
C TYR A 95 -0.46 0.83 -6.74
N GLY A 96 -0.99 0.78 -5.51
CA GLY A 96 -0.45 -0.06 -4.43
C GLY A 96 -0.50 -1.54 -4.78
N TRP A 97 -1.65 -2.01 -5.26
CA TRP A 97 -1.84 -3.40 -5.72
C TRP A 97 -0.94 -3.77 -6.91
N ILE A 98 -0.80 -2.88 -7.90
CA ILE A 98 0.15 -3.05 -9.01
C ILE A 98 1.57 -3.18 -8.48
N THR A 99 1.98 -2.34 -7.53
CA THR A 99 3.33 -2.35 -6.96
C THR A 99 3.65 -3.68 -6.28
N VAL A 100 2.75 -4.15 -5.40
CA VAL A 100 2.92 -5.43 -4.69
C VAL A 100 3.10 -6.57 -5.70
N ASN A 101 2.19 -6.67 -6.67
CA ASN A 101 2.19 -7.77 -7.62
C ASN A 101 3.33 -7.69 -8.65
N TYR A 102 3.73 -6.48 -9.04
CA TYR A 102 4.91 -6.26 -9.90
C TYR A 102 6.19 -6.72 -9.21
N LEU A 103 6.42 -6.27 -7.96
CA LEU A 103 7.63 -6.62 -7.20
C LEU A 103 7.70 -8.11 -6.86
N LEU A 104 6.55 -8.75 -6.61
CA LEU A 104 6.44 -10.20 -6.39
C LEU A 104 6.48 -11.03 -7.69
N GLY A 105 6.45 -10.39 -8.87
CA GLY A 105 6.46 -11.08 -10.16
C GLY A 105 5.19 -11.87 -10.47
N LYS A 106 4.03 -11.42 -9.97
CA LYS A 106 2.72 -12.09 -10.10
C LYS A 106 1.99 -11.79 -11.41
N PHE A 107 2.52 -10.91 -12.25
CA PHE A 107 1.95 -10.60 -13.55
C PHE A 107 2.57 -11.41 -14.71
N THR A 108 3.77 -11.97 -14.51
CA THR A 108 4.50 -12.68 -15.57
C THR A 108 4.38 -14.18 -15.41
N GLN A 109 3.91 -14.87 -16.46
CA GLN A 109 3.99 -16.32 -16.54
C GLN A 109 5.44 -16.72 -16.78
N LYS A 110 5.98 -17.65 -15.96
CA LYS A 110 7.22 -18.32 -16.33
C LYS A 110 6.90 -19.28 -17.46
N LEU A 111 7.27 -18.94 -18.70
CA LEU A 111 7.22 -19.86 -19.84
C LEU A 111 8.24 -20.99 -19.62
N SER A 112 7.85 -22.01 -18.83
CA SER A 112 8.59 -23.26 -18.76
C SER A 112 8.10 -24.16 -19.89
N TRP A 113 8.76 -24.11 -21.03
CA TRP A 113 8.50 -24.97 -22.19
C TRP A 113 8.72 -26.47 -21.92
N PHE A 114 9.29 -26.83 -20.76
CA PHE A 114 9.40 -28.21 -20.29
C PHE A 114 8.16 -28.72 -19.54
N ASN A 115 7.15 -27.88 -19.24
CA ASN A 115 5.94 -28.30 -18.55
C ASN A 115 4.87 -28.78 -19.55
N LEU A 116 5.04 -29.99 -20.07
CA LEU A 116 4.08 -30.71 -20.93
C LEU A 116 2.74 -31.09 -20.25
N LYS A 117 2.50 -30.61 -19.02
CA LYS A 117 1.20 -30.65 -18.35
C LYS A 117 0.89 -29.24 -17.82
N PRO A 118 -0.20 -28.60 -18.27
CA PRO A 118 -0.72 -27.47 -17.52
C PRO A 118 -1.14 -28.00 -16.15
N SER A 119 -0.38 -27.66 -15.11
CA SER A 119 -0.84 -27.95 -13.75
C SER A 119 -2.13 -27.16 -13.55
N LYS A 120 -3.19 -27.82 -13.06
CA LYS A 120 -4.49 -27.20 -12.69
C LYS A 120 -4.37 -26.02 -11.70
N ASP A 121 -3.16 -25.70 -11.24
CA ASP A 121 -2.81 -24.70 -10.23
C ASP A 121 -2.08 -23.47 -10.84
N ASP A 122 -2.03 -23.33 -12.18
CA ASP A 122 -1.33 -22.23 -12.87
C ASP A 122 -2.15 -20.92 -12.92
N THR A 123 -3.25 -20.83 -12.15
CA THR A 123 -3.90 -19.55 -11.89
C THR A 123 -3.01 -18.77 -10.92
N GLN A 124 -2.01 -18.04 -11.45
CA GLN A 124 -1.23 -17.12 -10.61
C GLN A 124 -2.19 -16.15 -9.89
N GLU A 125 -2.44 -16.42 -8.61
CA GLU A 125 -3.20 -15.57 -7.71
C GLU A 125 -2.34 -14.34 -7.38
N THR A 126 -2.88 -13.17 -7.67
CA THR A 126 -2.31 -11.89 -7.25
C THR A 126 -2.52 -11.69 -5.77
N TYR A 127 -1.57 -11.02 -5.11
CA TYR A 127 -1.77 -10.54 -3.75
C TYR A 127 -2.80 -9.40 -3.74
N GLY A 128 -3.65 -9.35 -2.72
CA GLY A 128 -4.33 -8.13 -2.32
C GLY A 128 -3.35 -7.12 -1.71
N ALA A 129 -3.77 -5.86 -1.62
CA ALA A 129 -3.02 -4.76 -1.07
C ALA A 129 -3.84 -4.06 0.02
N LEU A 130 -3.22 -3.86 1.18
CA LEU A 130 -3.76 -3.09 2.31
C LEU A 130 -2.80 -1.92 2.58
N ASP A 131 -3.27 -0.69 2.40
CA ASP A 131 -2.47 0.52 2.64
C ASP A 131 -3.10 1.32 3.78
N LEU A 132 -2.33 1.61 4.82
CA LEU A 132 -2.76 2.49 5.92
C LEU A 132 -1.92 3.75 5.94
N GLY A 133 -2.56 4.87 5.60
CA GLY A 133 -2.00 6.21 5.73
C GLY A 133 -2.45 6.92 7.00
N GLY A 134 -2.08 8.20 7.11
CA GLY A 134 -2.53 9.07 8.20
C GLY A 134 -4.00 9.53 8.04
N ALA A 135 -4.48 9.68 6.80
CA ALA A 135 -5.80 10.25 6.51
C ALA A 135 -6.78 9.33 5.76
N SER A 136 -6.32 8.21 5.21
CA SER A 136 -7.15 7.19 4.59
C SER A 136 -6.53 5.80 4.78
N THR A 137 -7.33 4.77 4.51
CA THR A 137 -6.88 3.38 4.36
C THR A 137 -7.50 2.78 3.10
N GLN A 138 -6.78 1.90 2.42
CA GLN A 138 -7.19 1.25 1.18
C GLN A 138 -7.17 -0.27 1.32
N ILE A 139 -8.11 -0.92 0.65
CA ILE A 139 -8.14 -2.36 0.41
C ILE A 139 -8.38 -2.60 -1.07
N THR A 140 -7.51 -3.39 -1.70
CA THR A 140 -7.55 -3.65 -3.14
C THR A 140 -7.19 -5.10 -3.43
N PHE A 141 -8.04 -5.85 -4.13
CA PHE A 141 -7.78 -7.25 -4.48
C PHE A 141 -8.68 -7.72 -5.65
N VAL A 142 -8.34 -8.86 -6.24
CA VAL A 142 -9.17 -9.51 -7.26
C VAL A 142 -10.14 -10.46 -6.54
N PRO A 143 -11.46 -10.24 -6.55
CA PRO A 143 -12.43 -11.15 -5.96
C PRO A 143 -12.61 -12.43 -6.80
N ARG A 144 -13.20 -13.49 -6.20
CA ARG A 144 -13.51 -14.74 -6.93
C ARG A 144 -14.62 -14.56 -7.97
N ASN A 145 -15.67 -13.85 -7.57
CA ASN A 145 -16.83 -13.63 -8.42
C ASN A 145 -16.56 -12.45 -9.35
N GLU A 146 -16.80 -12.66 -10.65
CA GLU A 146 -16.64 -11.59 -11.65
C GLU A 146 -17.77 -10.55 -11.58
N THR A 147 -18.94 -10.92 -11.04
CA THR A 147 -20.06 -10.02 -10.81
C THR A 147 -19.87 -9.24 -9.51
N THR A 148 -19.63 -7.93 -9.63
CA THR A 148 -19.57 -7.00 -8.51
C THR A 148 -20.95 -6.42 -8.20
N GLU A 149 -21.31 -6.32 -6.93
CA GLU A 149 -22.50 -5.58 -6.47
C GLU A 149 -22.23 -4.07 -6.33
N SER A 150 -20.96 -3.66 -6.49
CA SER A 150 -20.55 -2.26 -6.48
C SER A 150 -19.63 -1.98 -7.68
N PRO A 151 -20.22 -1.68 -8.86
CA PRO A 151 -19.46 -1.36 -10.07
C PRO A 151 -18.51 -0.17 -9.88
N ASP A 152 -18.90 0.81 -9.08
CA ASP A 152 -18.07 1.99 -8.80
C ASP A 152 -16.76 1.62 -8.09
N ASN A 153 -16.74 0.56 -7.28
CA ASN A 153 -15.54 0.11 -6.57
C ASN A 153 -14.74 -0.93 -7.35
N ASN A 154 -14.99 -1.07 -8.65
CA ASN A 154 -14.42 -2.13 -9.46
C ASN A 154 -13.68 -1.56 -10.67
N LEU A 155 -12.42 -1.96 -10.82
CA LEU A 155 -11.54 -1.49 -11.88
C LEU A 155 -11.10 -2.66 -12.77
N TYR A 156 -11.12 -2.42 -14.08
CA TYR A 156 -10.67 -3.40 -15.08
C TYR A 156 -9.29 -3.03 -15.59
N PHE A 157 -8.36 -3.97 -15.50
CA PHE A 157 -7.00 -3.81 -16.04
C PHE A 157 -6.68 -4.94 -17.00
N ARG A 158 -5.95 -4.63 -18.07
CA ARG A 158 -5.28 -5.63 -18.91
C ARG A 158 -3.79 -5.46 -18.74
N LEU A 159 -3.13 -6.43 -18.10
CA LEU A 159 -1.71 -6.38 -17.76
C LEU A 159 -1.07 -7.69 -18.22
N TYR A 160 -0.02 -7.60 -19.04
CA TYR A 160 0.75 -8.77 -19.49
C TYR A 160 -0.13 -9.91 -20.06
N GLY A 161 -1.08 -9.55 -20.94
CA GLY A 161 -1.98 -10.46 -21.65
C GLY A 161 -3.16 -10.98 -20.83
N LYS A 162 -3.26 -10.62 -19.55
CA LYS A 162 -4.33 -11.08 -18.65
C LYS A 162 -5.25 -9.93 -18.23
N ASN A 163 -6.55 -10.20 -18.24
CA ASN A 163 -7.57 -9.30 -17.70
C ASN A 163 -7.68 -9.52 -16.19
N TYR A 164 -7.75 -8.42 -15.45
CA TYR A 164 -7.93 -8.40 -14.00
C TYR A 164 -9.14 -7.55 -13.66
N ASN A 165 -10.07 -8.16 -12.93
CA ASN A 165 -11.20 -7.47 -12.35
C ASN A 165 -10.87 -7.18 -10.88
N VAL A 166 -10.60 -5.93 -10.54
CA VAL A 166 -10.00 -5.54 -9.26
C VAL A 166 -10.98 -4.71 -8.45
N TYR A 167 -11.40 -5.24 -7.31
CA TYR A 167 -12.09 -4.45 -6.30
C TYR A 167 -11.09 -3.51 -5.62
N THR A 168 -11.46 -2.24 -5.45
CA THR A 168 -10.68 -1.26 -4.69
C THR A 168 -11.60 -0.29 -3.96
N HIS A 169 -11.31 -0.04 -2.69
CA HIS A 169 -11.98 1.00 -1.94
C HIS A 169 -11.01 1.78 -1.06
N SER A 170 -11.27 3.08 -0.92
CA SER A 170 -10.49 3.99 -0.07
C SER A 170 -11.39 4.61 0.98
N PHE A 171 -11.22 4.21 2.23
CA PHE A 171 -11.92 4.80 3.37
C PHE A 171 -11.22 6.09 3.81
N LEU A 172 -11.66 7.22 3.26
CA LEU A 172 -11.21 8.54 3.71
C LEU A 172 -11.62 8.78 5.16
N CYS A 173 -10.80 9.49 5.93
CA CYS A 173 -10.91 9.67 7.39
C CYS A 173 -10.56 8.44 8.23
N TYR A 174 -10.36 7.26 7.63
CA TYR A 174 -9.96 6.03 8.34
C TYR A 174 -8.46 5.75 8.25
N GLY A 175 -7.65 6.74 7.90
CA GLY A 175 -6.22 6.70 8.20
C GLY A 175 -6.01 6.90 9.70
N LYS A 176 -4.91 6.35 10.26
CA LYS A 176 -4.74 6.26 11.71
C LYS A 176 -4.82 7.62 12.44
N ASP A 177 -4.28 8.69 11.85
CA ASP A 177 -4.26 10.02 12.49
C ASP A 177 -5.66 10.63 12.52
N GLN A 178 -6.40 10.52 11.41
CA GLN A 178 -7.78 11.00 11.33
C GLN A 178 -8.73 10.15 12.19
N ALA A 179 -8.53 8.83 12.23
CA ALA A 179 -9.29 7.95 13.11
C ALA A 179 -9.07 8.31 14.60
N LEU A 180 -7.83 8.63 14.99
CA LEU A 180 -7.54 9.14 16.34
C LEU A 180 -8.31 10.43 16.62
N PHE A 181 -8.28 11.41 15.71
CA PHE A 181 -9.02 12.66 15.92
C PHE A 181 -10.53 12.47 15.99
N GLN A 182 -11.09 11.56 15.18
CA GLN A 182 -12.51 11.19 15.27
C GLN A 182 -12.85 10.58 16.62
N LYS A 183 -12.01 9.67 17.12
CA LYS A 183 -12.17 9.03 18.42
C LYS A 183 -12.06 10.03 19.57
N LEU A 184 -11.13 10.98 19.47
CA LEU A 184 -11.00 12.07 20.44
C LEU A 184 -12.19 13.02 20.38
N ALA A 185 -12.73 13.33 19.19
CA ALA A 185 -13.93 14.15 19.05
C ALA A 185 -15.16 13.51 19.73
N LEU A 186 -15.31 12.18 19.60
CA LEU A 186 -16.32 11.42 20.34
C LEU A 186 -16.16 11.56 21.85
N GLY A 187 -14.93 11.43 22.36
CA GLY A 187 -14.63 11.56 23.78
C GLY A 187 -14.77 12.98 24.34
N LEU A 188 -14.86 14.00 23.48
CA LEU A 188 -15.02 15.40 23.88
C LEU A 188 -16.48 15.74 24.23
N GLN A 189 -17.46 15.02 23.67
CA GLN A 189 -18.88 15.30 23.86
C GLN A 189 -19.27 15.25 25.35
N GLY A 190 -19.79 16.36 25.87
CA GLY A 190 -20.22 16.47 27.28
C GLY A 190 -19.10 16.63 28.30
N THR A 191 -17.89 17.02 27.88
CA THR A 191 -16.74 17.23 28.79
C THR A 191 -16.32 18.70 28.86
N ASN A 192 -15.63 19.08 29.95
CA ASN A 192 -15.08 20.44 30.14
C ASN A 192 -13.69 20.62 29.49
N GLY A 193 -13.42 19.93 28.37
CA GLY A 193 -12.12 20.01 27.66
C GLY A 193 -11.02 19.09 28.21
N ILE A 194 -11.38 18.10 29.03
CA ILE A 194 -10.46 17.03 29.47
C ILE A 194 -11.01 15.69 28.97
N ILE A 195 -10.21 14.98 28.19
CA ILE A 195 -10.54 13.65 27.66
C ILE A 195 -9.66 12.62 28.37
N ARG A 196 -10.29 11.68 29.06
CA ARG A 196 -9.62 10.50 29.60
C ARG A 196 -9.56 9.42 28.54
N GLU A 197 -8.37 9.17 28.03
CA GLU A 197 -8.17 8.39 26.83
C GLU A 197 -7.58 7.00 27.14
N PRO A 198 -8.36 5.91 26.95
CA PRO A 198 -7.87 4.54 27.19
C PRO A 198 -6.76 4.10 26.23
N CYS A 199 -6.67 4.70 25.05
CA CYS A 199 -5.67 4.35 24.04
C CYS A 199 -4.29 5.01 24.22
N PHE A 200 -4.12 5.87 25.24
CA PHE A 200 -2.81 6.41 25.63
C PHE A 200 -2.38 5.81 26.97
N HIS A 201 -1.07 5.65 27.14
CA HIS A 201 -0.46 5.13 28.36
C HIS A 201 -0.83 5.95 29.60
N SER A 202 -0.94 5.28 30.74
CA SER A 202 -1.21 5.96 32.00
C SER A 202 -0.10 6.97 32.34
N GLY A 203 -0.49 8.19 32.74
CA GLY A 203 0.46 9.28 33.01
C GLY A 203 0.82 10.13 31.78
N TYR A 204 0.51 9.67 30.56
CA TYR A 204 0.70 10.49 29.35
C TYR A 204 -0.29 11.67 29.34
N ARG A 205 0.20 12.85 28.96
CA ARG A 205 -0.61 14.06 28.78
C ARG A 205 -0.27 14.75 27.48
N ARG A 206 -1.29 15.22 26.77
CA ARG A 206 -1.11 15.97 25.52
C ARG A 206 -2.17 17.03 25.36
N LYS A 207 -1.76 18.26 25.05
CA LYS A 207 -2.68 19.33 24.64
C LYS A 207 -2.93 19.26 23.14
N VAL A 208 -4.20 19.33 22.74
CA VAL A 208 -4.62 19.37 21.33
C VAL A 208 -5.42 20.64 21.11
N LYS A 209 -5.05 21.40 20.08
CA LYS A 209 -5.75 22.63 19.72
C LYS A 209 -7.19 22.35 19.36
N MET A 210 -8.11 23.17 19.85
CA MET A 210 -9.53 23.06 19.50
C MET A 210 -9.78 23.14 17.99
N SER A 211 -8.93 23.88 17.27
CA SER A 211 -8.93 23.98 15.80
C SER A 211 -8.94 22.63 15.09
N VAL A 212 -8.33 21.60 15.69
CA VAL A 212 -8.28 20.24 15.12
C VAL A 212 -9.67 19.61 15.07
N PHE A 213 -10.53 19.89 16.06
CA PHE A 213 -11.85 19.29 16.19
C PHE A 213 -12.93 20.07 15.43
N ASN A 214 -12.91 21.40 15.49
CA ASN A 214 -13.93 22.25 14.88
C ASN A 214 -13.67 22.57 13.39
N GLU A 215 -12.40 22.72 12.96
CA GLU A 215 -12.05 22.96 11.55
C GLU A 215 -11.88 21.64 10.77
N GLY A 216 -11.50 20.55 11.46
CA GLY A 216 -11.14 19.27 10.84
C GLY A 216 -12.32 18.58 10.13
N PHE A 217 -12.18 18.33 8.82
CA PHE A 217 -13.21 17.67 8.02
C PHE A 217 -13.75 16.37 8.62
N CYS A 218 -12.86 15.49 9.11
CA CYS A 218 -13.24 14.17 9.61
C CYS A 218 -13.94 14.21 10.98
N THR A 219 -13.74 15.28 11.75
CA THR A 219 -14.35 15.44 13.09
C THR A 219 -15.68 16.17 13.06
N LYS A 220 -15.99 16.90 11.97
CA LYS A 220 -17.26 17.65 11.81
C LYS A 220 -18.51 16.81 12.02
N ARG A 221 -18.49 15.52 11.64
CA ARG A 221 -19.64 14.61 11.80
C ARG A 221 -20.07 14.38 13.25
N TYR A 222 -19.21 14.72 14.21
CA TYR A 222 -19.50 14.57 15.63
C TYR A 222 -20.07 15.85 16.26
N GLU A 223 -20.64 16.75 15.42
CA GLU A 223 -21.28 18.03 15.74
C GLU A 223 -21.33 18.31 17.24
N LEU A 224 -20.24 18.88 17.75
CA LEU A 224 -20.18 19.33 19.12
C LEU A 224 -21.07 20.58 19.17
N ASN A 225 -22.19 20.50 19.90
CA ASN A 225 -23.10 21.63 20.06
C ASN A 225 -22.30 22.87 20.49
N SER A 226 -22.46 23.97 19.75
CA SER A 226 -21.61 25.15 19.87
C SER A 226 -21.61 25.79 21.26
N SER A 227 -22.69 25.58 22.02
CA SER A 227 -22.87 26.01 23.40
C SER A 227 -21.96 25.30 24.42
N PHE A 228 -21.25 24.22 24.03
CA PHE A 228 -20.40 23.41 24.91
C PHE A 228 -18.93 23.36 24.49
N TYR A 229 -18.48 24.16 23.51
CA TYR A 229 -17.06 24.18 23.16
C TYR A 229 -16.24 24.84 24.28
N PRO A 230 -15.19 24.16 24.78
CA PRO A 230 -14.15 24.84 25.54
C PRO A 230 -13.53 25.93 24.65
N LEU A 231 -13.38 27.15 25.19
CA LEU A 231 -12.63 28.24 24.53
C LEU A 231 -11.11 27.98 24.49
N PHE A 232 -10.67 26.80 24.97
CA PHE A 232 -9.29 26.47 25.27
C PHE A 232 -8.89 25.15 24.59
N ASP A 233 -7.58 24.90 24.55
CA ASP A 233 -7.02 23.63 24.08
C ASP A 233 -7.52 22.46 24.96
N VAL A 234 -7.75 21.31 24.31
CA VAL A 234 -8.24 20.09 24.95
C VAL A 234 -7.06 19.34 25.57
N ASP A 235 -7.20 18.91 26.82
CA ASP A 235 -6.21 18.11 27.53
C ASP A 235 -6.55 16.61 27.44
N ILE A 236 -5.65 15.83 26.87
CA ILE A 236 -5.76 14.38 26.73
C ILE A 236 -4.99 13.72 27.87
N HIS A 237 -5.66 12.94 28.70
CA HIS A 237 -5.06 12.20 29.82
C HIS A 237 -5.13 10.70 29.55
N GLY A 238 -3.97 10.06 29.36
CA GLY A 238 -3.91 8.63 29.11
C GLY A 238 -4.26 7.80 30.33
N THR A 239 -4.96 6.67 30.11
CA THR A 239 -5.38 5.76 31.18
C THR A 239 -4.91 4.31 30.98
N GLY A 240 -4.40 3.95 29.81
CA GLY A 240 -3.76 2.65 29.53
C GLY A 240 -4.69 1.45 29.67
N ARG A 241 -5.88 1.50 29.05
CA ARG A 241 -6.92 0.45 29.20
C ARG A 241 -7.28 -0.14 27.85
N PHE A 242 -6.58 -1.20 27.45
CA PHE A 242 -6.71 -1.81 26.13
C PHE A 242 -8.17 -2.17 25.75
N GLN A 243 -8.93 -2.85 26.61
CA GLN A 243 -10.29 -3.27 26.25
C GLN A 243 -11.21 -2.06 26.04
N GLN A 244 -11.05 -1.00 26.84
CA GLN A 244 -11.79 0.25 26.65
C GLN A 244 -11.36 0.98 25.38
N CYS A 245 -10.06 0.94 25.06
CA CYS A 245 -9.52 1.48 23.82
C CYS A 245 -10.15 0.77 22.61
N GLN A 246 -10.11 -0.56 22.59
CA GLN A 246 -10.70 -1.39 21.54
C GLN A 246 -12.18 -1.08 21.34
N GLN A 247 -12.98 -1.07 22.41
CA GLN A 247 -14.41 -0.76 22.34
C GLN A 247 -14.66 0.66 21.82
N SER A 248 -13.86 1.65 22.25
CA SER A 248 -13.99 3.02 21.74
C SER A 248 -13.62 3.16 20.26
N ILE A 249 -12.71 2.32 19.76
CA ILE A 249 -12.33 2.30 18.34
C ILE A 249 -13.42 1.61 17.50
N ILE A 250 -14.02 0.52 17.98
CA ILE A 250 -15.11 -0.19 17.29
C ILE A 250 -16.26 0.76 16.95
N GLN A 251 -16.56 1.73 17.83
CA GLN A 251 -17.60 2.74 17.62
C GLN A 251 -17.38 3.62 16.38
N LEU A 252 -16.16 3.70 15.84
CA LEU A 252 -15.88 4.42 14.60
C LEU A 252 -16.45 3.73 13.35
N PHE A 253 -16.70 2.42 13.44
CA PHE A 253 -17.11 1.57 12.33
C PHE A 253 -18.61 1.28 12.43
N ASN A 254 -19.43 1.91 11.57
CA ASN A 254 -20.87 1.63 11.56
C ASN A 254 -21.16 0.36 10.75
N THR A 255 -21.54 -0.72 11.42
CA THR A 255 -21.90 -2.00 10.78
C THR A 255 -23.40 -2.30 10.86
N SER A 256 -24.24 -1.31 11.25
CA SER A 256 -25.67 -1.52 11.47
C SER A 256 -26.49 -1.65 10.17
N TYR A 257 -25.97 -1.14 9.05
CA TYR A 257 -26.64 -1.15 7.76
C TYR A 257 -25.70 -1.65 6.66
N CYS A 258 -26.17 -2.59 5.84
CA CYS A 258 -25.49 -3.06 4.64
C CYS A 258 -26.51 -3.26 3.51
N PRO A 259 -26.44 -2.47 2.41
CA PRO A 259 -27.34 -2.62 1.27
C PRO A 259 -26.92 -3.71 0.28
N TYR A 260 -25.85 -4.46 0.57
CA TYR A 260 -25.23 -5.47 -0.28
C TYR A 260 -25.24 -6.85 0.39
N SER A 261 -24.79 -7.89 -0.30
CA SER A 261 -24.64 -9.24 0.28
C SER A 261 -23.63 -9.28 1.42
N SER A 262 -22.59 -8.46 1.35
CA SER A 262 -21.61 -8.25 2.41
C SER A 262 -21.04 -6.85 2.35
N CYS A 263 -20.79 -6.26 3.51
CA CYS A 263 -20.16 -4.96 3.63
C CYS A 263 -18.98 -5.06 4.57
N SER A 264 -18.03 -4.16 4.35
CA SER A 264 -17.01 -3.79 5.33
C SER A 264 -17.68 -3.05 6.50
N PHE A 265 -17.75 -1.73 6.41
CA PHE A 265 -18.42 -0.82 7.33
C PHE A 265 -18.95 0.40 6.58
N ASN A 266 -19.81 1.20 7.24
CA ASN A 266 -20.54 2.33 6.68
C ASN A 266 -21.34 2.00 5.40
N GLY A 267 -21.89 0.79 5.32
CA GLY A 267 -22.65 0.33 4.16
C GLY A 267 -21.83 0.15 2.88
N VAL A 268 -20.49 0.07 2.96
CA VAL A 268 -19.62 -0.11 1.81
C VAL A 268 -19.45 -1.59 1.48
N PHE A 269 -19.86 -2.00 0.28
CA PHE A 269 -19.68 -3.35 -0.25
C PHE A 269 -18.25 -3.85 -0.07
N LEU A 270 -18.09 -5.08 0.42
CA LEU A 270 -16.80 -5.78 0.47
C LEU A 270 -17.02 -7.20 -0.05
N PRO A 271 -16.40 -7.60 -1.17
CA PRO A 271 -16.44 -8.98 -1.61
C PRO A 271 -15.80 -9.93 -0.58
N PRO A 272 -16.16 -11.22 -0.56
CA PRO A 272 -15.47 -12.21 0.26
C PRO A 272 -13.96 -12.17 0.02
N LEU A 273 -13.20 -12.05 1.11
CA LEU A 273 -11.73 -12.01 1.06
C LEU A 273 -11.18 -13.32 0.49
N GLN A 274 -10.17 -13.21 -0.37
CA GLN A 274 -9.45 -14.38 -0.88
C GLN A 274 -7.98 -14.07 -1.16
N GLY A 275 -7.18 -15.13 -1.22
CA GLY A 275 -5.76 -15.05 -1.52
C GLY A 275 -4.94 -14.44 -0.39
N GLN A 276 -3.71 -14.06 -0.72
CA GLN A 276 -2.73 -13.45 0.17
C GLN A 276 -2.80 -11.92 0.08
N PHE A 277 -2.51 -11.19 1.15
CA PHE A 277 -2.54 -9.72 1.19
C PHE A 277 -1.19 -9.15 1.63
N GLY A 278 -0.67 -8.16 0.90
CA GLY A 278 0.45 -7.34 1.34
C GLY A 278 -0.06 -6.10 2.08
N ALA A 279 0.23 -5.99 3.37
CA ALA A 279 -0.12 -4.85 4.21
C ALA A 279 1.11 -3.95 4.43
N PHE A 280 1.06 -2.70 3.99
CA PHE A 280 2.22 -1.80 3.98
C PHE A 280 1.89 -0.42 4.57
N SER A 281 2.83 0.52 4.45
CA SER A 281 2.76 1.83 5.11
C SER A 281 2.62 1.69 6.64
N ALA A 282 1.66 2.35 7.27
CA ALA A 282 1.54 2.31 8.72
C ALA A 282 1.16 0.92 9.27
N PHE A 283 0.56 0.03 8.46
CA PHE A 283 0.40 -1.37 8.86
C PHE A 283 1.75 -2.00 9.19
N TYR A 284 2.74 -1.86 8.30
CA TYR A 284 4.07 -2.42 8.53
C TYR A 284 4.75 -1.78 9.74
N TYR A 285 4.86 -0.45 9.80
CA TYR A 285 5.67 0.20 10.84
C TYR A 285 5.13 -0.01 12.26
N VAL A 286 3.81 -0.12 12.41
CA VAL A 286 3.19 -0.41 13.70
C VAL A 286 3.38 -1.88 14.07
N MET A 287 3.18 -2.81 13.13
CA MET A 287 3.41 -4.22 13.41
C MET A 287 4.89 -4.55 13.61
N GLU A 288 5.81 -3.83 12.96
CA GLU A 288 7.25 -3.93 13.17
C GLU A 288 7.63 -3.56 14.60
N PHE A 289 7.06 -2.47 15.14
CA PHE A 289 7.27 -2.08 16.54
C PHE A 289 6.87 -3.19 17.53
N PHE A 290 5.81 -3.94 17.24
CA PHE A 290 5.38 -5.05 18.08
C PHE A 290 6.06 -6.39 17.75
N ASN A 291 6.98 -6.44 16.78
CA ASN A 291 7.62 -7.66 16.25
C ASN A 291 6.64 -8.67 15.60
N PHE A 292 5.60 -8.17 14.91
CA PHE A 292 4.58 -8.97 14.19
C PHE A 292 4.78 -9.00 12.66
N THR A 293 5.96 -8.62 12.17
CA THR A 293 6.30 -8.70 10.73
C THR A 293 6.95 -10.02 10.33
N SER A 294 7.39 -10.85 11.28
CA SER A 294 7.97 -12.17 11.04
C SER A 294 6.91 -13.26 10.85
N GLN A 295 7.19 -14.25 9.99
CA GLN A 295 6.26 -15.35 9.66
C GLN A 295 5.84 -16.23 10.85
N GLU A 296 6.58 -16.23 11.96
CA GLU A 296 6.29 -17.07 13.14
C GLU A 296 5.33 -16.44 14.15
N SER A 297 5.04 -15.14 14.01
CA SER A 297 4.31 -14.32 15.01
C SER A 297 3.02 -13.76 14.43
N THR A 298 2.09 -14.64 14.02
CA THR A 298 0.94 -14.22 13.19
C THR A 298 -0.42 -14.60 13.76
N SER A 299 -0.58 -14.81 15.07
CA SER A 299 -1.91 -15.05 15.64
C SER A 299 -2.52 -13.75 16.17
N VAL A 300 -3.84 -13.64 16.01
CA VAL A 300 -4.63 -12.49 16.49
C VAL A 300 -4.54 -12.40 18.02
N GLU A 301 -4.51 -13.55 18.69
CA GLU A 301 -4.45 -13.68 20.15
C GLU A 301 -3.12 -13.14 20.68
N LYS A 302 -1.99 -13.56 20.11
CA LYS A 302 -0.66 -13.06 20.50
C LYS A 302 -0.53 -11.55 20.31
N LEU A 303 -1.07 -11.01 19.21
CA LEU A 303 -1.06 -9.56 18.99
C LEU A 303 -1.91 -8.84 20.04
N THR A 304 -3.08 -9.40 20.35
CA THR A 304 -3.99 -8.87 21.37
C THR A 304 -3.30 -8.85 22.75
N GLU A 305 -2.68 -9.96 23.15
CA GLU A 305 -1.90 -10.04 24.40
C GLU A 305 -0.77 -9.01 24.44
N LYS A 306 -0.03 -8.84 23.35
CA LYS A 306 1.06 -7.87 23.27
C LYS A 306 0.57 -6.43 23.38
N LEU A 307 -0.57 -6.12 22.76
CA LEU A 307 -1.21 -4.81 22.86
C LEU A 307 -1.75 -4.55 24.26
N GLU A 308 -2.35 -5.56 24.91
CA GLU A 308 -2.80 -5.48 26.30
C GLU A 308 -1.64 -5.16 27.25
N GLU A 309 -0.53 -5.89 27.14
CA GLU A 309 0.68 -5.67 27.93
C GLU A 309 1.24 -4.27 27.71
N PHE A 310 1.43 -3.87 26.44
CA PHE A 310 2.03 -2.58 26.10
C PHE A 310 1.16 -1.40 26.54
N CYS A 311 -0.15 -1.43 26.25
CA CYS A 311 -1.07 -0.34 26.60
C CYS A 311 -1.17 -0.13 28.12
N ALA A 312 -0.98 -1.18 28.94
CA ALA A 312 -1.07 -1.11 30.40
C ALA A 312 0.15 -0.43 31.06
N GLN A 313 1.28 -0.30 30.35
CA GLN A 313 2.49 0.33 30.88
C GLN A 313 2.29 1.81 31.21
N ARG A 314 3.06 2.32 32.18
CA ARG A 314 3.12 3.76 32.47
C ARG A 314 3.93 4.47 31.40
N TRP A 315 3.54 5.71 31.10
CA TRP A 315 4.23 6.52 30.08
C TRP A 315 5.73 6.69 30.37
N GLU A 316 6.11 6.93 31.62
CA GLU A 316 7.51 7.06 32.03
C GLU A 316 8.34 5.79 31.75
N GLU A 317 7.74 4.61 31.95
CA GLU A 317 8.40 3.33 31.67
C GLU A 317 8.56 3.11 30.16
N VAL A 318 7.53 3.47 29.39
CA VAL A 318 7.56 3.38 27.91
C VAL A 318 8.60 4.32 27.34
N GLU A 319 8.63 5.58 27.78
CA GLU A 319 9.59 6.59 27.32
C GLU A 319 11.04 6.16 27.62
N LYS A 320 11.28 5.56 28.79
CA LYS A 320 12.59 5.05 29.18
C LYS A 320 13.02 3.82 28.38
N ASN A 321 12.09 2.91 28.08
CA ASN A 321 12.40 1.65 27.40
C ASN A 321 12.57 1.80 25.88
N PHE A 322 12.09 2.90 25.30
CA PHE A 322 12.10 3.18 23.86
C PHE A 322 12.62 4.59 23.57
N ASP A 323 13.75 4.95 24.19
CA ASP A 323 14.35 6.29 24.13
C ASP A 323 14.85 6.70 22.72
N ASP A 324 15.06 5.73 21.84
CA ASP A 324 15.41 5.91 20.44
C ASP A 324 14.21 6.24 19.53
N VAL A 325 12.99 6.04 20.02
CA VAL A 325 11.74 6.31 19.30
C VAL A 325 11.23 7.71 19.64
N LYS A 326 11.01 8.53 18.61
CA LYS A 326 10.42 9.88 18.81
C LYS A 326 9.06 9.77 19.50
N GLU A 327 8.85 10.57 20.56
CA GLU A 327 7.62 10.63 21.36
C GLU A 327 6.33 10.66 20.51
N LYS A 328 6.34 11.45 19.42
CA LYS A 328 5.20 11.58 18.50
C LYS A 328 4.70 10.23 17.97
N TYR A 329 5.61 9.28 17.73
CA TYR A 329 5.25 7.93 17.29
C TYR A 329 4.99 7.02 18.49
N LEU A 330 5.87 7.08 19.50
CA LEU A 330 5.82 6.20 20.67
C LEU A 330 4.48 6.29 21.41
N SER A 331 4.01 7.52 21.66
CA SER A 331 2.73 7.79 22.33
C SER A 331 1.52 7.24 21.58
N GLU A 332 1.62 7.02 20.26
CA GLU A 332 0.50 6.61 19.42
C GLU A 332 0.45 5.10 19.14
N TYR A 333 1.43 4.29 19.59
CA TYR A 333 1.48 2.86 19.25
C TYR A 333 0.37 2.03 19.90
N CYS A 334 -0.04 2.34 21.13
CA CYS A 334 -1.17 1.65 21.78
C CYS A 334 -2.46 1.86 20.96
N PHE A 335 -2.77 3.12 20.62
CA PHE A 335 -3.88 3.44 19.72
C PHE A 335 -3.72 2.78 18.35
N SER A 336 -2.56 2.94 17.69
CA SER A 336 -2.36 2.53 16.31
C SER A 336 -2.41 1.01 16.14
N GLY A 337 -1.84 0.26 17.08
CA GLY A 337 -1.88 -1.20 17.09
C GLY A 337 -3.30 -1.71 17.31
N THR A 338 -4.01 -1.15 18.29
CA THR A 338 -5.43 -1.48 18.54
C THR A 338 -6.31 -1.09 17.36
N TYR A 339 -6.04 0.04 16.70
CA TYR A 339 -6.76 0.49 15.51
C TYR A 339 -6.58 -0.45 14.33
N ILE A 340 -5.35 -0.91 14.07
CA ILE A 340 -5.08 -1.90 13.02
C ILE A 340 -5.81 -3.21 13.31
N LEU A 341 -5.75 -3.69 14.55
CA LEU A 341 -6.45 -4.91 14.97
C LEU A 341 -7.96 -4.80 14.68
N VAL A 342 -8.61 -3.73 15.13
CA VAL A 342 -10.06 -3.51 14.90
C VAL A 342 -10.36 -3.30 13.42
N LEU A 343 -9.54 -2.54 12.69
CA LEU A 343 -9.75 -2.30 11.26
C LEU A 343 -9.70 -3.60 10.46
N LEU A 344 -8.72 -4.47 10.73
CA LEU A 344 -8.58 -5.74 10.01
C LEU A 344 -9.70 -6.73 10.39
N LEU A 345 -10.04 -6.86 11.68
CA LEU A 345 -11.02 -7.84 12.14
C LEU A 345 -12.48 -7.37 11.96
N ASN A 346 -12.81 -6.16 12.42
CA ASN A 346 -14.18 -5.65 12.40
C ASN A 346 -14.49 -4.85 11.13
N GLY A 347 -13.49 -4.18 10.55
CA GLY A 347 -13.67 -3.36 9.36
C GLY A 347 -13.58 -4.17 8.07
N TYR A 348 -12.50 -4.95 7.90
CA TYR A 348 -12.24 -5.74 6.70
C TYR A 348 -12.65 -7.21 6.84
N HIS A 349 -13.14 -7.63 8.01
CA HIS A 349 -13.62 -8.99 8.25
C HIS A 349 -12.58 -10.09 8.03
N PHE A 350 -11.31 -9.79 8.30
CA PHE A 350 -10.32 -10.86 8.48
C PHE A 350 -10.67 -11.65 9.74
N THR A 351 -10.65 -12.98 9.64
CA THR A 351 -10.89 -13.90 10.75
C THR A 351 -9.55 -14.41 11.27
N ALA A 352 -9.56 -15.12 12.40
CA ALA A 352 -8.36 -15.82 12.89
C ALA A 352 -7.75 -16.73 11.81
N GLU A 353 -8.57 -17.32 10.94
CA GLU A 353 -8.10 -18.17 9.85
C GLU A 353 -7.53 -17.37 8.68
N SER A 354 -8.16 -16.26 8.27
CA SER A 354 -7.67 -15.46 7.13
C SER A 354 -6.57 -14.47 7.50
N TRP A 355 -6.36 -14.20 8.80
CA TRP A 355 -5.27 -13.37 9.29
C TRP A 355 -3.90 -13.88 8.86
N LYS A 356 -3.70 -15.21 8.81
CA LYS A 356 -2.46 -15.84 8.32
C LYS A 356 -2.10 -15.50 6.87
N ASN A 357 -3.07 -14.97 6.11
CA ASN A 357 -2.87 -14.56 4.73
C ASN A 357 -2.36 -13.11 4.62
N ILE A 358 -2.24 -12.38 5.72
CA ILE A 358 -1.72 -11.00 5.75
C ILE A 358 -0.20 -11.04 5.94
N HIS A 359 0.51 -10.43 5.01
CA HIS A 359 1.96 -10.25 5.05
C HIS A 359 2.25 -8.77 5.26
N PHE A 360 2.86 -8.41 6.39
CA PHE A 360 3.26 -7.03 6.64
C PHE A 360 4.58 -6.72 5.91
N MET A 361 4.55 -5.81 4.93
CA MET A 361 5.67 -5.59 4.00
C MET A 361 6.10 -4.12 3.96
N ASN A 362 7.41 -3.87 4.08
CA ASN A 362 7.99 -2.55 3.81
C ASN A 362 8.69 -2.50 2.46
N LYS A 363 9.52 -3.51 2.18
CA LYS A 363 10.31 -3.59 0.96
C LYS A 363 10.20 -4.97 0.34
N VAL A 364 10.17 -5.02 -0.98
CA VAL A 364 10.32 -6.23 -1.77
C VAL A 364 11.46 -5.99 -2.75
N ARG A 365 12.49 -6.86 -2.72
CA ARG A 365 13.71 -6.71 -3.53
C ARG A 365 14.36 -5.32 -3.40
N SER A 366 14.47 -4.83 -2.17
CA SER A 366 15.01 -3.50 -1.81
C SER A 366 14.18 -2.28 -2.24
N THR A 367 13.04 -2.48 -2.90
CA THR A 367 12.13 -1.41 -3.29
C THR A 367 10.99 -1.28 -2.28
N SER A 368 10.71 -0.07 -1.82
CA SER A 368 9.61 0.19 -0.88
C SER A 368 8.25 -0.12 -1.52
N VAL A 369 7.39 -0.76 -0.74
CA VAL A 369 6.01 -1.07 -1.12
C VAL A 369 5.14 0.14 -0.82
N GLY A 370 4.34 0.54 -1.81
CA GLY A 370 3.46 1.70 -1.78
C GLY A 370 2.90 1.96 -3.18
N TRP A 371 2.06 2.98 -3.35
CA TRP A 371 1.46 3.28 -4.65
C TRP A 371 2.42 3.91 -5.67
N THR A 372 3.57 4.45 -5.24
CA THR A 372 4.43 5.29 -6.08
C THR A 372 5.05 4.55 -7.27
N LEU A 373 5.44 3.27 -7.11
CA LEU A 373 6.01 2.48 -8.21
C LEU A 373 4.94 2.17 -9.27
N GLY A 374 3.76 1.69 -8.86
CA GLY A 374 2.65 1.42 -9.76
C GLY A 374 2.18 2.67 -10.51
N TYR A 375 2.19 3.81 -9.84
CA TYR A 375 1.94 5.11 -10.44
C TYR A 375 2.97 5.44 -11.53
N MET A 376 4.26 5.32 -11.21
CA MET A 376 5.34 5.56 -12.15
C MET A 376 5.27 4.61 -13.36
N LEU A 377 5.07 3.32 -13.12
CA LEU A 377 4.99 2.30 -14.16
C LEU A 377 3.83 2.57 -15.13
N ASN A 378 2.68 3.02 -14.62
CA ASN A 378 1.54 3.38 -15.44
C ASN A 378 1.80 4.66 -16.26
N LEU A 379 2.27 5.74 -15.63
CA LEU A 379 2.49 7.02 -16.32
C LEU A 379 3.63 6.99 -17.34
N THR A 380 4.58 6.08 -17.18
CA THR A 380 5.67 5.87 -18.14
C THR A 380 5.36 4.78 -19.17
N ASN A 381 4.13 4.27 -19.22
CA ASN A 381 3.69 3.18 -20.10
C ASN A 381 4.62 1.95 -20.04
N LYS A 382 5.18 1.65 -18.87
CA LYS A 382 6.08 0.50 -18.63
C LYS A 382 5.35 -0.78 -18.25
N ILE A 383 4.01 -0.74 -18.16
CA ILE A 383 3.17 -1.93 -17.99
C ILE A 383 2.48 -2.23 -19.32
N PRO A 384 2.96 -3.23 -20.10
CA PRO A 384 2.35 -3.54 -21.37
C PRO A 384 1.02 -4.28 -21.15
N ALA A 385 0.04 -4.02 -22.03
CA ALA A 385 -1.24 -4.71 -22.01
C ALA A 385 -1.09 -6.19 -22.43
N GLU A 386 -0.19 -6.48 -23.36
CA GLU A 386 0.16 -7.85 -23.81
C GLU A 386 1.53 -8.25 -23.29
N GLN A 387 1.78 -9.56 -23.17
CA GLN A 387 3.15 -10.01 -22.91
C GLN A 387 4.05 -9.67 -24.10
N PRO A 388 5.21 -9.04 -23.89
CA PRO A 388 6.16 -8.85 -24.96
C PRO A 388 6.57 -10.23 -25.51
N LEU A 389 6.61 -10.35 -26.84
CA LEU A 389 7.07 -11.54 -27.54
C LEU A 389 8.47 -11.90 -27.02
N SER A 390 8.57 -12.99 -26.28
CA SER A 390 9.87 -13.55 -25.88
C SER A 390 10.30 -14.57 -26.92
N ALA A 391 11.58 -14.53 -27.30
CA ALA A 391 12.15 -15.55 -28.17
C ALA A 391 11.99 -16.92 -27.48
N PRO A 392 11.51 -17.95 -28.19
CA PRO A 392 11.17 -19.24 -27.59
C PRO A 392 12.38 -19.96 -26.97
N LEU A 393 13.60 -19.57 -27.36
CA LEU A 393 14.85 -20.13 -26.89
C LEU A 393 15.83 -18.99 -26.56
N PRO A 394 16.64 -19.12 -25.50
CA PRO A 394 17.83 -18.30 -25.33
C PRO A 394 18.69 -18.38 -26.58
N HIS A 395 19.34 -17.28 -26.96
CA HIS A 395 20.18 -17.23 -28.16
C HIS A 395 21.23 -18.35 -28.17
N SER A 396 21.82 -18.66 -27.01
CA SER A 396 22.77 -19.77 -26.85
C SER A 396 22.16 -21.14 -27.14
N THR A 397 20.97 -21.42 -26.62
CA THR A 397 20.25 -22.68 -26.85
C THR A 397 19.82 -22.83 -28.31
N TYR A 398 19.34 -21.74 -28.91
CA TYR A 398 18.98 -21.72 -30.34
C TYR A 398 20.20 -22.03 -31.22
N VAL A 399 21.33 -21.36 -30.98
CA VAL A 399 22.58 -21.61 -31.72
C VAL A 399 23.04 -23.05 -31.53
N PHE A 400 23.02 -23.55 -30.29
CA PHE A 400 23.38 -24.94 -30.00
C PHE A 400 22.51 -25.95 -30.77
N LEU A 401 21.19 -25.78 -30.75
CA LEU A 401 20.25 -26.65 -31.47
C LEU A 401 20.47 -26.59 -32.98
N MET A 402 20.71 -25.40 -33.54
CA MET A 402 21.00 -25.24 -34.97
C MET A 402 22.28 -25.98 -35.37
N VAL A 403 23.34 -25.88 -34.57
CA VAL A 403 24.59 -26.61 -34.82
C VAL A 403 24.36 -28.12 -34.69
N LEU A 404 23.67 -28.56 -33.64
CA LEU A 404 23.38 -29.97 -33.42
C LEU A 404 22.57 -30.59 -34.57
N PHE A 405 21.48 -29.94 -35.00
CA PHE A 405 20.67 -30.42 -36.11
C PHE A 405 21.43 -30.41 -37.44
N SER A 406 22.29 -29.43 -37.67
CA SER A 406 23.16 -29.40 -38.86
C SER A 406 24.14 -30.57 -38.87
N LEU A 407 24.75 -30.90 -37.72
CA LEU A 407 25.66 -32.05 -37.60
C LEU A 407 24.93 -33.38 -37.79
N ILE A 408 23.72 -33.52 -37.22
CA ILE A 408 22.88 -34.72 -37.41
C ILE A 408 22.51 -34.89 -38.89
N LEU A 409 22.08 -33.81 -39.55
CA LEU A 409 21.75 -33.84 -40.97
C LEU A 409 22.96 -34.27 -41.81
N LEU A 410 24.14 -33.73 -41.51
CA LEU A 410 25.39 -34.08 -42.19
C LEU A 410 25.75 -35.56 -41.99
N ALA A 411 25.60 -36.06 -40.76
CA ALA A 411 25.82 -37.48 -40.45
C ALA A 411 24.83 -38.38 -41.21
N VAL A 412 23.54 -38.01 -41.27
CA VAL A 412 22.52 -38.75 -42.03
C VAL A 412 22.84 -38.75 -43.53
N ILE A 413 23.29 -37.62 -44.09
CA ILE A 413 23.73 -37.54 -45.49
C ILE A 413 24.94 -38.44 -45.74
N ILE A 414 25.96 -38.40 -44.86
CA ILE A 414 27.15 -39.25 -44.99
C ILE A 414 26.77 -40.74 -44.92
N VAL A 415 25.93 -41.13 -43.95
CA VAL A 415 25.46 -42.51 -43.82
C VAL A 415 24.63 -42.91 -45.04
N GLY A 416 23.75 -42.03 -45.53
CA GLY A 416 22.99 -42.24 -46.75
C GLY A 416 23.91 -42.47 -47.95
N ILE A 417 24.92 -41.61 -48.14
CA ILE A 417 25.94 -41.81 -49.17
C ILE A 417 26.60 -43.17 -48.98
N VAL A 418 27.16 -43.51 -47.82
CA VAL A 418 27.83 -44.81 -47.61
C VAL A 418 26.92 -46.03 -47.87
N VAL A 419 25.64 -45.95 -47.51
CA VAL A 419 24.67 -47.04 -47.74
C VAL A 419 24.27 -47.16 -49.21
N PHE A 420 24.04 -46.05 -49.90
CA PHE A 420 23.61 -46.04 -51.31
C PHE A 420 24.78 -46.07 -52.31
N HIS A 421 26.00 -45.75 -51.87
CA HIS A 421 27.26 -45.91 -52.63
C HIS A 421 27.92 -47.26 -52.35
N LYS A 422 27.13 -48.32 -52.05
CA LYS A 422 27.66 -49.69 -52.22
C LYS A 422 27.98 -49.88 -53.71
N PRO A 423 29.23 -50.17 -54.09
CA PRO A 423 29.61 -50.33 -55.47
C PRO A 423 28.94 -51.57 -56.05
N SER A 424 28.59 -51.48 -57.34
CA SER A 424 28.05 -52.53 -58.21
C SER A 424 29.02 -53.71 -58.46
N TYR A 425 29.78 -54.13 -57.45
CA TYR A 425 30.90 -55.07 -57.59
C TYR A 425 30.73 -56.42 -56.86
N LEU A 426 29.51 -56.79 -56.47
CA LEU A 426 29.26 -58.10 -55.82
C LEU A 426 28.16 -58.94 -56.49
N TRP A 427 27.95 -58.79 -57.80
CA TRP A 427 27.10 -59.69 -58.61
C TRP A 427 27.84 -60.19 -59.87
N LYS A 428 29.11 -60.56 -59.72
CA LYS A 428 29.76 -61.50 -60.64
C LYS A 428 30.44 -62.57 -59.79
N ASP A 429 29.78 -63.73 -59.77
CA ASP A 429 30.32 -65.08 -59.52
C ASP A 429 29.36 -65.90 -58.67
N VAL A 430 28.26 -66.36 -59.29
CA VAL A 430 27.70 -67.69 -59.04
C VAL A 430 27.23 -68.24 -60.39
N VAL A 431 27.98 -69.22 -60.89
CA VAL A 431 27.60 -70.18 -61.94
C VAL A 431 26.54 -71.13 -61.41
#